data_AF-A0A7X7YPP2-F1
#
_entry.id   AF-A0A7X7YPP2-F1
#
_cell.length_a   1.000
_cell.length_b   1.000
_cell.length_c   1.000
_cell.angle_alpha   90.00
_cell.angle_beta   90.00
_cell.angle_gamma   90.00
#
_symmetry.space_group_name_H-M   'P 1'
#
loop_
_entity.id
_entity.type
_entity.pdbx_description
1 polymer ?
#
loop_
_entity_poly.entity_id
_entity_poly.type
_entity_poly.pdbx_seq_one_letter_code
_entity_poly.pdbx_strand_id
1 'polypeptide(L)'
;MKKNSVLMVMAVVWMNVGMIAAQKKMEPVDYVNILVGTQSKFELSNGNTYPAVALPWGMNFWTPQTGKMGDGWQYRYDADKIRGFKQTHQPSPWINDYGQFSIMPMTGKPEFDQDKRASWFSHKAEIAKPYYYSVYLADYDITTEITPSDRAAIFRFTFPETDKAYVLIDAFDKGSAVEIIPEKNAVIGYTTRNSGGVPENFKNYFVIVFDKPFSYRCTVKNGTIQENATTCEANHAAAFIGFSTKKRGEKVVAHVASSFIGYEQAWQNLKEVAGKDFETVKQEGRKAWNEVLGKIEIEGGNLDQKRTFYSALYRSTLFPRKLYEKDATGKIIHYSPYNGQVLPGYMY
;
A
#
# COMPACT_ATOMS: atom_id res chain seq x y z
N MET A 1 81.61 13.52 -32.38
CA MET A 1 81.03 13.51 -31.01
C MET A 1 79.77 14.38 -31.05
N LYS A 2 78.60 13.80 -31.39
CA LYS A 2 77.52 13.37 -30.48
C LYS A 2 77.01 14.48 -29.53
N LYS A 3 75.88 15.10 -29.87
CA LYS A 3 74.56 14.83 -29.26
C LYS A 3 73.46 15.63 -29.98
N ASN A 4 72.63 14.92 -30.74
CA ASN A 4 71.30 15.39 -31.16
C ASN A 4 70.32 15.10 -30.01
N SER A 5 69.57 16.10 -29.58
CA SER A 5 68.46 15.95 -28.64
C SER A 5 67.16 16.25 -29.40
N VAL A 6 66.47 15.19 -29.81
CA VAL A 6 65.12 15.26 -30.39
C VAL A 6 64.14 15.46 -29.24
N LEU A 7 63.45 16.61 -29.19
CA LEU A 7 62.32 16.82 -28.31
C LEU A 7 61.06 16.34 -29.02
N MET A 8 60.46 15.27 -28.49
CA MET A 8 59.23 14.66 -28.97
C MET A 8 58.05 15.43 -28.36
N VAL A 9 57.32 16.20 -29.17
CA VAL A 9 56.08 16.87 -28.76
C VAL A 9 54.96 15.83 -28.77
N MET A 10 54.55 15.34 -27.59
CA MET A 10 53.31 14.59 -27.42
C MET A 10 52.12 15.55 -27.48
N ALA A 11 51.33 15.48 -28.54
CA ALA A 11 50.01 16.08 -28.59
C ALA A 11 49.05 15.27 -27.71
N VAL A 12 48.68 15.81 -26.55
CA VAL A 12 47.61 15.24 -25.71
C VAL A 12 46.28 15.66 -26.32
N VAL A 13 45.61 14.73 -27.00
CA VAL A 13 44.21 14.90 -27.44
C VAL A 13 43.32 14.83 -26.21
N TRP A 14 42.81 15.99 -25.78
CA TRP A 14 41.73 16.06 -24.78
C TRP A 14 40.42 15.59 -25.43
N MET A 15 40.10 14.31 -25.26
CA MET A 15 38.74 13.80 -25.51
C MET A 15 37.80 14.38 -24.44
N ASN A 16 37.07 15.43 -24.81
CA ASN A 16 35.89 15.87 -24.08
C ASN A 16 34.82 14.78 -24.20
N VAL A 17 34.82 13.83 -23.27
CA VAL A 17 33.65 12.95 -23.05
C VAL A 17 32.62 13.79 -22.33
N GLY A 18 31.80 14.52 -23.10
CA GLY A 18 30.58 15.11 -22.59
C GLY A 18 29.67 13.98 -22.12
N MET A 19 29.52 13.84 -20.80
CA MET A 19 28.39 13.11 -20.22
C MET A 19 27.12 13.85 -20.62
N ILE A 20 26.55 13.49 -21.78
CA ILE A 20 25.13 13.74 -22.04
C ILE A 20 24.41 12.88 -21.02
N ALA A 21 24.00 13.50 -19.91
CA ALA A 21 22.98 12.91 -19.06
C ALA A 21 21.75 12.70 -19.93
N ALA A 22 21.53 11.48 -20.40
CA ALA A 22 20.36 11.12 -21.18
C ALA A 22 19.13 11.53 -20.36
N GLN A 23 18.42 12.56 -20.81
CA GLN A 23 17.21 13.02 -20.16
C GLN A 23 16.23 11.84 -20.17
N LYS A 24 15.94 11.28 -19.00
CA LYS A 24 15.10 10.10 -18.87
C LYS A 24 13.76 10.39 -19.54
N LYS A 25 13.44 9.68 -20.63
CA LYS A 25 12.16 9.80 -21.33
C LYS A 25 11.05 9.45 -20.34
N MET A 26 10.12 10.38 -20.13
CA MET A 26 8.92 10.16 -19.31
C MET A 26 8.05 9.08 -19.96
N GLU A 27 7.60 8.13 -19.15
CA GLU A 27 6.64 7.09 -19.56
C GLU A 27 5.21 7.51 -19.21
N PRO A 28 4.15 6.91 -19.82
CA PRO A 28 2.76 7.23 -19.53
C PRO A 28 2.41 7.34 -18.04
N VAL A 29 2.89 6.39 -17.23
CA VAL A 29 2.63 6.37 -15.79
C VAL A 29 3.27 7.53 -15.02
N ASP A 30 4.31 8.18 -15.56
CA ASP A 30 4.96 9.31 -14.90
C ASP A 30 4.07 10.56 -14.86
N TYR A 31 3.14 10.67 -15.81
CA TYR A 31 2.16 11.76 -15.88
C TYR A 31 0.98 11.56 -14.93
N VAL A 32 0.76 10.35 -14.41
CA VAL A 32 -0.37 10.07 -13.52
C VAL A 32 -0.18 10.76 -12.18
N ASN A 33 -1.20 11.49 -11.76
CA ASN A 33 -1.37 12.02 -10.42
C ASN A 33 -2.59 11.38 -9.76
N ILE A 34 -2.35 10.47 -8.81
CA ILE A 34 -3.43 9.77 -8.09
C ILE A 34 -4.13 10.64 -7.03
N LEU A 35 -3.65 11.88 -6.81
CA LEU A 35 -4.27 12.88 -5.93
C LEU A 35 -5.31 13.75 -6.65
N VAL A 36 -5.46 13.64 -7.98
CA VAL A 36 -6.51 14.36 -8.70
C VAL A 36 -7.88 13.95 -8.16
N GLY A 37 -8.62 14.93 -7.64
CA GLY A 37 -9.96 14.78 -7.06
C GLY A 37 -10.02 14.50 -5.55
N THR A 38 -8.88 14.48 -4.85
CA THR A 38 -8.82 14.20 -3.39
C THR A 38 -9.05 15.44 -2.53
N GLN A 39 -8.89 16.65 -3.10
CA GLN A 39 -9.28 17.91 -2.44
C GLN A 39 -10.77 18.17 -2.66
N SER A 40 -11.60 17.29 -2.11
CA SER A 40 -13.05 17.34 -2.19
C SER A 40 -13.70 17.50 -0.82
N LYS A 41 -14.89 18.09 -0.80
CA LYS A 41 -15.76 18.17 0.37
C LYS A 41 -17.13 17.57 0.07
N PHE A 42 -17.93 17.32 1.10
CA PHE A 42 -19.29 16.82 0.94
C PHE A 42 -20.14 17.80 0.11
N GLU A 43 -20.01 19.10 0.39
CA GLU A 43 -20.83 20.17 -0.20
C GLU A 43 -20.47 20.42 -1.67
N LEU A 44 -19.21 20.18 -2.05
CA LEU A 44 -18.73 20.38 -3.42
C LEU A 44 -17.59 19.41 -3.74
N SER A 45 -17.86 18.52 -4.70
CA SER A 45 -16.89 17.54 -5.17
C SER A 45 -16.01 18.10 -6.29
N ASN A 46 -14.70 17.95 -6.13
CA ASN A 46 -13.70 18.09 -7.20
C ASN A 46 -13.31 16.72 -7.80
N GLY A 47 -14.06 15.66 -7.48
CA GLY A 47 -13.82 14.29 -7.95
C GLY A 47 -14.21 13.23 -6.92
N ASN A 48 -14.09 13.52 -5.63
CA ASN A 48 -14.41 12.58 -4.52
C ASN A 48 -13.59 11.29 -4.62
N THR A 49 -12.30 11.44 -4.90
CA THR A 49 -11.38 10.32 -5.07
C THR A 49 -10.48 10.15 -3.84
N TYR A 50 -9.80 9.00 -3.78
CA TYR A 50 -8.69 8.73 -2.88
C TYR A 50 -7.49 8.21 -3.69
N PRO A 51 -6.25 8.33 -3.21
CA PRO A 51 -5.06 7.84 -3.91
C PRO A 51 -5.02 6.30 -3.88
N ALA A 52 -5.56 5.65 -4.90
CA ALA A 52 -5.60 4.19 -5.00
C ALA A 52 -4.24 3.65 -5.49
N VAL A 53 -3.43 3.18 -4.55
CA VAL A 53 -2.16 2.48 -4.82
C VAL A 53 -2.52 1.03 -5.16
N ALA A 54 -2.49 0.70 -6.43
CA ALA A 54 -3.01 -0.55 -6.97
C ALA A 54 -2.42 -0.89 -8.35
N LEU A 55 -2.64 -2.11 -8.82
CA LEU A 55 -2.51 -2.46 -10.23
C LEU A 55 -3.83 -2.20 -10.99
N PRO A 56 -3.81 -2.13 -12.34
CA PRO A 56 -5.03 -2.05 -13.14
C PRO A 56 -6.03 -3.16 -12.75
N TRP A 57 -7.25 -2.75 -12.39
CA TRP A 57 -8.31 -3.62 -11.86
C TRP A 57 -7.90 -4.53 -10.68
N GLY A 58 -6.89 -4.14 -9.90
CA GLY A 58 -6.44 -4.90 -8.73
C GLY A 58 -7.58 -5.22 -7.77
N MET A 59 -7.57 -6.42 -7.18
CA MET A 59 -8.59 -6.84 -6.23
C MET A 59 -8.52 -5.94 -4.99
N ASN A 60 -7.31 -5.80 -4.42
CA ASN A 60 -7.09 -5.07 -3.18
C ASN A 60 -6.40 -3.74 -3.48
N PHE A 61 -7.05 -2.62 -3.18
CA PHE A 61 -6.41 -1.30 -3.26
C PHE A 61 -5.84 -0.90 -1.92
N TRP A 62 -4.75 -0.13 -1.93
CA TRP A 62 -4.16 0.48 -0.74
C TRP A 62 -4.26 1.99 -0.80
N THR A 63 -4.51 2.64 0.34
CA THR A 63 -4.51 4.11 0.45
C THR A 63 -4.03 4.56 1.82
N PRO A 64 -3.30 5.68 1.95
CA PRO A 64 -3.26 6.42 3.21
C PRO A 64 -4.69 6.77 3.64
N GLN A 65 -4.95 6.70 4.94
CA GLN A 65 -6.23 7.05 5.54
C GLN A 65 -6.05 8.28 6.42
N THR A 66 -6.75 9.37 6.08
CA THR A 66 -6.83 10.59 6.90
C THR A 66 -8.19 10.72 7.60
N GLY A 67 -9.26 10.24 6.97
CA GLY A 67 -10.63 10.20 7.52
C GLY A 67 -10.82 9.11 8.57
N LYS A 68 -11.80 9.31 9.47
CA LYS A 68 -12.11 8.37 10.56
C LYS A 68 -12.57 7.02 10.01
N MET A 69 -12.40 5.95 10.78
CA MET A 69 -12.97 4.63 10.45
C MET A 69 -14.47 4.76 10.17
N GLY A 70 -14.89 4.34 8.98
CA GLY A 70 -16.29 4.43 8.53
C GLY A 70 -16.66 5.68 7.75
N ASP A 71 -15.82 6.71 7.73
CA ASP A 71 -16.02 7.89 6.90
C ASP A 71 -15.74 7.55 5.43
N GLY A 72 -16.67 7.90 4.54
CA GLY A 72 -16.51 7.74 3.09
C GLY A 72 -15.40 8.61 2.52
N TRP A 73 -15.09 9.76 3.13
CA TRP A 73 -13.93 10.58 2.77
C TRP A 73 -12.67 10.06 3.46
N GLN A 74 -12.31 8.81 3.15
CA GLN A 74 -11.18 8.10 3.78
C GLN A 74 -9.82 8.79 3.60
N TYR A 75 -9.66 9.59 2.55
CA TYR A 75 -8.52 10.49 2.34
C TYR A 75 -9.03 11.83 1.83
N ARG A 76 -8.47 12.92 2.35
CA ARG A 76 -8.65 14.28 1.82
C ARG A 76 -7.31 15.01 1.78
N TYR A 77 -7.08 15.77 0.71
CA TYR A 77 -5.86 16.56 0.54
C TYR A 77 -5.70 17.68 1.58
N ASP A 78 -6.80 18.17 2.15
CA ASP A 78 -6.75 19.21 3.18
C ASP A 78 -6.65 18.67 4.62
N ALA A 79 -6.43 17.36 4.77
CA ALA A 79 -6.26 16.74 6.08
C ALA A 79 -4.77 16.69 6.46
N ASP A 80 -4.49 17.00 7.71
CA ASP A 80 -3.11 17.16 8.18
C ASP A 80 -2.48 15.87 8.73
N LYS A 81 -3.30 14.84 8.98
CA LYS A 81 -2.87 13.62 9.68
C LYS A 81 -3.27 12.35 8.97
N ILE A 82 -2.36 11.37 8.99
CA ILE A 82 -2.61 9.99 8.58
C ILE A 82 -2.78 9.13 9.83
N ARG A 83 -3.83 8.31 9.86
CA ARG A 83 -4.18 7.40 10.98
C ARG A 83 -4.01 5.91 10.67
N GLY A 84 -3.58 5.60 9.45
CA GLY A 84 -3.31 4.24 8.98
C GLY A 84 -3.14 4.17 7.47
N PHE A 85 -2.63 3.03 7.00
CA PHE A 85 -2.58 2.65 5.60
C PHE A 85 -3.54 1.51 5.40
N LYS A 86 -4.59 1.75 4.63
CA LYS A 86 -5.81 0.96 4.60
C LYS A 86 -5.90 0.13 3.32
N GLN A 87 -6.23 -1.14 3.46
CA GLN A 87 -6.78 -1.92 2.34
C GLN A 87 -8.24 -1.52 2.16
N THR A 88 -8.64 -1.17 0.94
CA THR A 88 -9.97 -0.62 0.63
C THR A 88 -10.52 -1.17 -0.67
N HIS A 89 -11.85 -1.29 -0.74
CA HIS A 89 -12.60 -1.66 -1.95
C HIS A 89 -13.61 -0.58 -2.37
N GLN A 90 -13.68 0.53 -1.63
CA GLN A 90 -14.64 1.61 -1.78
C GLN A 90 -14.72 2.17 -3.21
N PRO A 91 -15.87 2.12 -3.90
CA PRO A 91 -16.01 2.74 -5.22
C PRO A 91 -16.32 4.24 -5.16
N SER A 92 -16.92 4.73 -4.08
CA SER A 92 -17.22 6.15 -3.85
C SER A 92 -17.46 6.41 -2.35
N PRO A 93 -17.31 7.66 -1.85
CA PRO A 93 -17.63 7.97 -0.45
C PRO A 93 -19.09 7.67 -0.08
N TRP A 94 -20.00 7.66 -1.06
CA TRP A 94 -21.44 7.45 -0.85
C TRP A 94 -21.82 5.98 -0.66
N ILE A 95 -21.19 5.10 -1.46
CA ILE A 95 -21.36 3.65 -1.34
C ILE A 95 -20.57 3.11 -0.14
N ASN A 96 -19.48 3.80 0.22
CA ASN A 96 -18.58 3.43 1.31
C ASN A 96 -17.91 2.06 1.02
N ASP A 97 -17.36 1.42 2.05
CA ASP A 97 -16.33 0.39 1.89
C ASP A 97 -16.73 -0.97 2.48
N TYR A 98 -15.97 -2.00 2.13
CA TYR A 98 -16.07 -3.37 2.63
C TYR A 98 -14.70 -4.06 2.61
N GLY A 99 -14.52 -5.13 3.42
CA GLY A 99 -13.30 -5.94 3.40
C GLY A 99 -12.04 -5.13 3.76
N GLN A 100 -12.19 -4.25 4.76
CA GLN A 100 -11.24 -3.17 5.06
C GLN A 100 -10.53 -3.39 6.41
N PHE A 101 -9.22 -3.19 6.40
CA PHE A 101 -8.36 -3.16 7.59
C PHE A 101 -7.22 -2.18 7.35
N SER A 102 -6.47 -1.80 8.40
CA SER A 102 -5.34 -0.88 8.24
C SER A 102 -4.09 -1.30 9.00
N ILE A 103 -2.95 -0.80 8.55
CA ILE A 103 -1.65 -0.96 9.15
C ILE A 103 -1.11 0.43 9.51
N MET A 104 -0.59 0.62 10.72
CA MET A 104 0.00 1.90 11.14
C MET A 104 1.31 1.68 11.91
N PRO A 105 2.47 2.08 11.38
CA PRO A 105 3.72 2.06 12.13
C PRO A 105 3.81 3.27 13.07
N MET A 106 4.43 3.08 14.23
CA MET A 106 4.60 4.14 15.23
C MET A 106 5.83 3.88 16.10
N THR A 107 6.31 4.94 16.75
CA THR A 107 7.32 4.84 17.81
C THR A 107 6.75 5.30 19.15
N GLY A 108 7.41 4.93 20.25
CA GLY A 108 7.08 5.46 21.58
C GLY A 108 6.12 4.55 22.36
N LYS A 109 4.80 4.79 22.31
CA LYS A 109 3.81 4.00 23.05
C LYS A 109 2.87 3.29 22.07
N PRO A 110 2.48 2.03 22.29
CA PRO A 110 1.41 1.40 21.54
C PRO A 110 0.09 2.15 21.80
N GLU A 111 -0.39 2.88 20.81
CA GLU A 111 -1.60 3.71 20.89
C GLU A 111 -2.63 3.23 19.86
N PHE A 112 -3.77 2.76 20.35
CA PHE A 112 -4.80 2.16 19.51
C PHE A 112 -5.80 3.20 19.00
N ASP A 113 -6.10 4.22 19.81
CA ASP A 113 -7.10 5.22 19.47
C ASP A 113 -6.72 5.91 18.15
N GLN A 114 -7.66 5.92 17.20
CA GLN A 114 -7.39 6.37 15.84
C GLN A 114 -7.04 7.86 15.72
N ASP A 115 -7.45 8.70 16.68
CA ASP A 115 -7.13 10.12 16.68
C ASP A 115 -5.79 10.37 17.40
N LYS A 116 -5.47 9.59 18.45
CA LYS A 116 -4.19 9.68 19.18
C LYS A 116 -3.01 9.04 18.43
N ARG A 117 -3.25 7.99 17.65
CA ARG A 117 -2.22 7.33 16.83
C ARG A 117 -1.91 8.05 15.52
N ALA A 118 -2.68 9.09 15.19
CA ALA A 118 -2.57 9.76 13.91
C ALA A 118 -1.34 10.68 13.89
N SER A 119 -0.52 10.56 12.84
CA SER A 119 0.68 11.36 12.66
C SER A 119 0.45 12.51 11.69
N TRP A 120 0.99 13.69 12.02
CA TRP A 120 1.18 14.77 11.04
C TRP A 120 1.99 14.30 9.83
N PHE A 121 1.64 14.81 8.65
CA PHE A 121 2.41 14.64 7.41
C PHE A 121 2.32 15.90 6.54
N SER A 122 3.09 15.95 5.46
CA SER A 122 2.99 17.01 4.44
C SER A 122 3.06 16.41 3.05
N HIS A 123 2.28 16.94 2.11
CA HIS A 123 2.37 16.57 0.69
C HIS A 123 3.77 16.85 0.08
N LYS A 124 4.58 17.71 0.71
CA LYS A 124 5.99 17.92 0.29
C LYS A 124 6.88 16.71 0.58
N ALA A 125 6.49 15.87 1.52
CA ALA A 125 7.15 14.62 1.90
C ALA A 125 6.28 13.40 1.55
N GLU A 126 5.36 13.54 0.59
CA GLU A 126 4.50 12.50 0.07
C GLU A 126 4.82 12.25 -1.41
N ILE A 127 4.97 10.98 -1.78
CA ILE A 127 5.07 10.54 -3.17
C ILE A 127 3.88 9.62 -3.41
N ALA A 128 2.97 10.04 -4.29
CA ALA A 128 1.78 9.28 -4.64
C ALA A 128 1.81 8.88 -6.12
N LYS A 129 2.10 7.61 -6.40
CA LYS A 129 2.09 6.99 -7.73
C LYS A 129 1.18 5.77 -7.74
N PRO A 130 0.60 5.39 -8.89
CA PRO A 130 -0.29 4.23 -8.98
C PRO A 130 0.29 2.94 -8.39
N TYR A 131 1.59 2.70 -8.62
CA TYR A 131 2.32 1.49 -8.20
C TYR A 131 3.21 1.71 -6.96
N TYR A 132 3.26 2.91 -6.39
CA TYR A 132 4.16 3.22 -5.30
C TYR A 132 3.67 4.41 -4.49
N TYR A 133 3.60 4.26 -3.18
CA TYR A 133 3.32 5.34 -2.26
C TYR A 133 4.43 5.46 -1.22
N SER A 134 4.77 6.69 -0.84
CA SER A 134 5.71 6.98 0.25
C SER A 134 5.27 8.22 1.00
N VAL A 135 5.35 8.19 2.34
CA VAL A 135 5.09 9.37 3.16
C VAL A 135 5.94 9.34 4.43
N TYR A 136 6.37 10.52 4.87
CA TYR A 136 6.99 10.72 6.17
C TYR A 136 5.94 11.04 7.25
N LEU A 137 5.92 10.25 8.31
CA LEU A 137 5.08 10.41 9.50
C LEU A 137 5.86 11.18 10.56
N ALA A 138 5.60 12.48 10.67
CA ALA A 138 6.39 13.41 11.46
C ALA A 138 6.39 13.11 12.97
N ASP A 139 5.26 12.66 13.53
CA ASP A 139 5.14 12.40 14.97
C ASP A 139 5.91 11.15 15.41
N TYR A 140 6.27 10.28 14.47
CA TYR A 140 6.98 9.02 14.75
C TYR A 140 8.39 8.94 14.19
N ASP A 141 8.81 9.91 13.37
CA ASP A 141 10.06 9.90 12.59
C ASP A 141 10.18 8.64 11.70
N ILE A 142 9.08 8.23 11.06
CA ILE A 142 9.00 7.02 10.24
C ILE A 142 8.66 7.39 8.79
N THR A 143 9.41 6.86 7.83
CA THR A 143 8.96 6.83 6.43
C THR A 143 8.26 5.51 6.14
N THR A 144 7.03 5.57 5.63
CA THR A 144 6.27 4.39 5.19
C THR A 144 6.17 4.36 3.68
N GLU A 145 6.47 3.21 3.09
CA GLU A 145 6.38 2.97 1.65
C GLU A 145 5.52 1.74 1.34
N ILE A 146 4.77 1.78 0.23
CA ILE A 146 3.85 0.71 -0.20
C ILE A 146 4.06 0.46 -1.70
N THR A 147 4.17 -0.82 -2.08
CA THR A 147 4.06 -1.27 -3.47
C THR A 147 3.10 -2.46 -3.58
N PRO A 148 2.07 -2.41 -4.42
CA PRO A 148 1.04 -3.45 -4.50
C PRO A 148 1.28 -4.46 -5.64
N SER A 149 0.65 -5.62 -5.52
CA SER A 149 0.30 -6.52 -6.63
C SER A 149 -1.23 -6.53 -6.84
N ASP A 150 -1.81 -7.56 -7.48
CA ASP A 150 -3.27 -7.65 -7.66
C ASP A 150 -3.99 -7.85 -6.31
N ARG A 151 -3.42 -8.68 -5.41
CA ARG A 151 -4.06 -9.12 -4.14
C ARG A 151 -3.17 -8.93 -2.92
N ALA A 152 -1.91 -8.56 -3.10
CA ALA A 152 -0.93 -8.41 -2.05
C ALA A 152 -0.23 -7.04 -2.13
N ALA A 153 0.60 -6.73 -1.14
CA ALA A 153 1.47 -5.56 -1.14
C ALA A 153 2.71 -5.82 -0.27
N ILE A 154 3.78 -5.07 -0.56
CA ILE A 154 4.92 -4.95 0.34
C ILE A 154 4.87 -3.56 0.97
N PHE A 155 4.87 -3.56 2.30
CA PHE A 155 5.12 -2.39 3.13
C PHE A 155 6.58 -2.34 3.53
N ARG A 156 7.18 -1.15 3.51
CA ARG A 156 8.52 -0.90 4.04
C ARG A 156 8.46 0.28 4.99
N PHE A 157 8.78 0.02 6.26
CA PHE A 157 8.82 1.01 7.32
C PHE A 157 10.27 1.33 7.65
N THR A 158 10.69 2.57 7.45
CA THR A 158 12.02 3.05 7.82
C THR A 158 11.92 3.74 9.16
N PHE A 159 12.43 3.09 10.21
CA PHE A 159 12.34 3.56 11.59
C PHE A 159 13.58 4.38 12.01
N PRO A 160 13.45 5.24 13.03
CA PRO A 160 14.60 5.81 13.73
C PRO A 160 15.28 4.74 14.61
N GLU A 161 16.36 5.10 15.28
CA GLU A 161 16.90 4.27 16.36
C GLU A 161 15.97 4.33 17.57
N THR A 162 15.42 3.19 18.00
CA THR A 162 14.49 3.11 19.15
C THR A 162 14.30 1.66 19.62
N ASP A 163 14.07 1.48 20.92
CA ASP A 163 13.64 0.18 21.47
C ASP A 163 12.11 0.00 21.46
N LYS A 164 11.37 1.01 20.98
CA LYS A 164 9.91 1.07 21.01
C LYS A 164 9.35 1.38 19.63
N ALA A 165 9.67 0.55 18.65
CA ALA A 165 9.05 0.55 17.34
C ALA A 165 7.87 -0.42 17.33
N TYR A 166 6.71 0.02 16.83
CA TYR A 166 5.50 -0.80 16.77
C TYR A 166 4.85 -0.71 15.39
N VAL A 167 4.10 -1.75 15.05
CA VAL A 167 3.14 -1.73 13.95
C VAL A 167 1.80 -2.20 14.50
N LEU A 168 0.77 -1.37 14.33
CA LEU A 168 -0.61 -1.69 14.62
C LEU A 168 -1.26 -2.31 13.38
N ILE A 169 -1.94 -3.44 13.56
CA ILE A 169 -2.84 -4.06 12.60
C ILE A 169 -4.25 -3.89 13.15
N ASP A 170 -5.03 -3.01 12.55
CA ASP A 170 -6.40 -2.68 12.95
C ASP A 170 -7.39 -3.38 12.00
N ALA A 171 -8.11 -4.40 12.51
CA ALA A 171 -9.05 -5.21 11.73
C ALA A 171 -10.46 -4.61 11.65
N PHE A 172 -10.64 -3.37 12.15
CA PHE A 172 -11.87 -2.59 12.15
C PHE A 172 -12.99 -3.21 13.01
N ASP A 173 -14.08 -2.47 13.18
CA ASP A 173 -15.23 -2.86 14.01
C ASP A 173 -16.25 -3.76 13.29
N LYS A 174 -17.39 -4.01 13.95
CA LYS A 174 -18.53 -4.85 13.48
C LYS A 174 -18.23 -6.35 13.39
N GLY A 175 -17.27 -6.84 14.17
CA GLY A 175 -16.93 -8.25 14.24
C GLY A 175 -15.66 -8.54 13.43
N SER A 176 -14.55 -8.68 14.12
CA SER A 176 -13.25 -8.95 13.52
C SER A 176 -12.41 -9.82 14.42
N ALA A 177 -11.37 -10.43 13.84
CA ALA A 177 -10.41 -11.22 14.59
C ALA A 177 -8.98 -10.97 14.14
N VAL A 178 -8.04 -11.16 15.07
CA VAL A 178 -6.61 -11.20 14.83
C VAL A 178 -5.97 -12.37 15.58
N GLU A 179 -4.91 -12.91 15.00
CA GLU A 179 -4.02 -13.89 15.60
C GLU A 179 -2.56 -13.56 15.24
N ILE A 180 -1.72 -13.46 16.25
CA ILE A 180 -0.28 -13.27 16.15
C ILE A 180 0.37 -14.65 16.19
N ILE A 181 1.20 -14.95 15.19
CA ILE A 181 1.91 -16.22 14.99
C ILE A 181 3.42 -15.93 15.05
N PRO A 182 4.04 -15.85 16.24
CA PRO A 182 5.41 -15.38 16.40
C PRO A 182 6.44 -16.23 15.67
N GLU A 183 6.26 -17.54 15.59
CA GLU A 183 7.17 -18.47 14.92
C GLU A 183 7.21 -18.31 13.40
N LYS A 184 6.21 -17.61 12.83
CA LYS A 184 6.17 -17.23 11.40
C LYS A 184 6.42 -15.74 11.17
N ASN A 185 6.71 -14.97 12.22
CA ASN A 185 6.67 -13.50 12.20
C ASN A 185 5.41 -12.98 11.52
N ALA A 186 4.25 -13.60 11.79
CA ALA A 186 3.03 -13.33 11.07
C ALA A 186 1.90 -12.83 11.97
N VAL A 187 0.99 -12.05 11.39
CA VAL A 187 -0.32 -11.72 11.94
C VAL A 187 -1.37 -12.09 10.89
N ILE A 188 -2.34 -12.90 11.27
CA ILE A 188 -3.51 -13.21 10.44
C ILE A 188 -4.75 -12.62 11.09
N GLY A 189 -5.83 -12.49 10.32
CA GLY A 189 -7.12 -12.10 10.87
C GLY A 189 -8.19 -11.97 9.81
N TYR A 190 -9.38 -11.55 10.22
CA TYR A 190 -10.44 -11.20 9.30
C TYR A 190 -11.15 -9.92 9.71
N THR A 191 -11.69 -9.22 8.72
CA THR A 191 -12.57 -8.06 8.86
C THR A 191 -13.91 -8.34 8.20
N THR A 192 -15.01 -7.91 8.84
CA THR A 192 -16.36 -8.02 8.28
C THR A 192 -17.02 -6.68 8.03
N ARG A 193 -16.41 -5.55 8.45
CA ARG A 193 -17.01 -4.22 8.29
C ARG A 193 -17.34 -3.98 6.82
N ASN A 194 -18.62 -3.79 6.55
CA ASN A 194 -19.17 -3.56 5.22
C ASN A 194 -20.31 -2.51 5.28
N SER A 195 -20.80 -2.15 4.09
CA SER A 195 -21.83 -1.13 3.87
C SER A 195 -23.09 -1.71 3.21
N GLY A 196 -23.36 -3.00 3.43
CA GLY A 196 -24.44 -3.77 2.79
C GLY A 196 -23.99 -4.51 1.53
N GLY A 197 -24.92 -5.24 0.92
CA GLY A 197 -24.67 -5.97 -0.34
C GLY A 197 -23.74 -7.18 -0.18
N VAL A 198 -23.67 -7.77 1.02
CA VAL A 198 -22.84 -8.95 1.28
C VAL A 198 -23.67 -10.08 1.95
N PRO A 199 -23.33 -11.36 1.71
CA PRO A 199 -23.92 -12.49 2.41
C PRO A 199 -23.54 -12.54 3.91
N GLU A 200 -24.28 -13.29 4.72
CA GLU A 200 -24.03 -13.41 6.17
C GLU A 200 -22.63 -13.94 6.52
N ASN A 201 -22.05 -14.77 5.65
CA ASN A 201 -20.73 -15.35 5.84
C ASN A 201 -19.56 -14.48 5.34
N PHE A 202 -19.82 -13.23 4.93
CA PHE A 202 -18.82 -12.33 4.37
C PHE A 202 -17.66 -12.05 5.34
N LYS A 203 -16.44 -12.32 4.86
CA LYS A 203 -15.18 -12.00 5.53
C LYS A 203 -14.11 -11.67 4.49
N ASN A 204 -13.24 -10.71 4.80
CA ASN A 204 -11.94 -10.59 4.13
C ASN A 204 -10.87 -11.06 5.11
N TYR A 205 -10.19 -12.15 4.76
CA TYR A 205 -9.13 -12.79 5.55
C TYR A 205 -7.79 -12.24 5.12
N PHE A 206 -6.98 -11.74 6.04
CA PHE A 206 -5.66 -11.18 5.75
C PHE A 206 -4.55 -11.98 6.43
N VAL A 207 -3.36 -11.89 5.83
CA VAL A 207 -2.09 -12.36 6.36
C VAL A 207 -1.05 -11.26 6.16
N ILE A 208 -0.26 -11.02 7.20
CA ILE A 208 0.86 -10.08 7.21
C ILE A 208 2.09 -10.82 7.73
N VAL A 209 3.19 -10.85 6.98
CA VAL A 209 4.45 -11.50 7.35
C VAL A 209 5.56 -10.46 7.41
N PHE A 210 6.22 -10.35 8.55
CA PHE A 210 7.31 -9.42 8.80
C PHE A 210 8.67 -10.10 8.63
N ASP A 211 9.66 -9.34 8.14
CA ASP A 211 11.06 -9.79 8.00
C ASP A 211 11.87 -9.73 9.30
N LYS A 212 11.27 -9.23 10.38
CA LYS A 212 11.91 -9.06 11.69
C LYS A 212 11.12 -9.78 12.80
N PRO A 213 11.79 -10.52 13.70
CA PRO A 213 11.14 -11.14 14.86
C PRO A 213 10.52 -10.13 15.83
N PHE A 214 9.39 -10.50 16.43
CA PHE A 214 8.67 -9.67 17.37
C PHE A 214 9.34 -9.65 18.75
N SER A 215 9.74 -8.47 19.23
CA SER A 215 10.18 -8.25 20.63
C SER A 215 9.03 -7.84 21.55
N TYR A 216 7.89 -7.46 20.98
CA TYR A 216 6.66 -7.11 21.69
C TYR A 216 5.45 -7.61 20.91
N ARG A 217 4.40 -8.03 21.62
CA ARG A 217 3.13 -8.44 21.03
C ARG A 217 1.98 -8.29 22.03
N CYS A 218 0.85 -7.76 21.56
CA CYS A 218 -0.40 -7.78 22.30
C CYS A 218 -1.57 -7.70 21.32
N THR A 219 -2.75 -8.15 21.75
CA THR A 219 -3.99 -7.87 21.04
C THR A 219 -4.73 -6.70 21.70
N VAL A 220 -5.72 -6.15 20.99
CA VAL A 220 -6.61 -5.12 21.49
C VAL A 220 -8.04 -5.62 21.30
N LYS A 221 -8.80 -5.63 22.40
CA LYS A 221 -10.20 -6.03 22.43
C LYS A 221 -11.05 -4.80 22.75
N ASN A 222 -11.80 -4.30 21.76
CA ASN A 222 -12.68 -3.14 21.92
C ASN A 222 -11.97 -1.93 22.55
N GLY A 223 -10.78 -1.60 22.05
CA GLY A 223 -9.95 -0.50 22.58
C GLY A 223 -9.12 -0.80 23.81
N THR A 224 -9.29 -1.97 24.43
CA THR A 224 -8.51 -2.36 25.62
C THR A 224 -7.36 -3.28 25.23
N ILE A 225 -6.13 -2.86 25.50
CA ILE A 225 -4.92 -3.68 25.29
C ILE A 225 -4.99 -4.94 26.17
N GLN A 226 -4.76 -6.09 25.57
CA GLN A 226 -4.63 -7.40 26.21
C GLN A 226 -3.16 -7.83 26.12
N GLU A 227 -2.38 -7.47 27.15
CA GLU A 227 -0.94 -7.77 27.20
C GLU A 227 -0.67 -9.27 27.01
N ASN A 228 0.35 -9.60 26.20
CA ASN A 228 0.78 -10.96 25.85
C ASN A 228 -0.26 -11.87 25.17
N ALA A 229 -1.52 -11.44 25.03
CA ALA A 229 -2.50 -12.18 24.26
C ALA A 229 -2.09 -12.20 22.77
N THR A 230 -2.19 -13.36 22.16
CA THR A 230 -1.87 -13.57 20.73
C THR A 230 -3.11 -13.68 19.87
N THR A 231 -4.27 -13.94 20.44
CA THR A 231 -5.55 -14.02 19.72
C THR A 231 -6.54 -13.00 20.27
N CYS A 232 -7.42 -12.50 19.40
CA CYS A 232 -8.56 -11.69 19.78
C CYS A 232 -9.65 -11.81 18.72
N GLU A 233 -10.85 -12.19 19.13
CA GLU A 233 -12.08 -12.02 18.37
C GLU A 233 -13.01 -11.12 19.18
N ALA A 234 -13.50 -10.06 18.55
CA ALA A 234 -14.27 -9.01 19.23
C ALA A 234 -15.11 -8.20 18.23
N ASN A 235 -15.91 -7.27 18.76
CA ASN A 235 -16.55 -6.28 17.89
C ASN A 235 -15.47 -5.46 17.15
N HIS A 236 -14.39 -5.09 17.83
CA HIS A 236 -13.23 -4.42 17.22
C HIS A 236 -11.94 -5.06 17.73
N ALA A 237 -11.30 -5.86 16.88
CA ALA A 237 -10.04 -6.55 17.16
C ALA A 237 -8.86 -5.84 16.47
N ALA A 238 -7.71 -5.82 17.14
CA ALA A 238 -6.45 -5.37 16.55
C ALA A 238 -5.25 -6.06 17.22
N ALA A 239 -4.09 -5.97 16.60
CA ALA A 239 -2.83 -6.49 17.13
C ALA A 239 -1.74 -5.42 17.05
N PHE A 240 -0.93 -5.34 18.11
CA PHE A 240 0.37 -4.69 18.03
C PHE A 240 1.44 -5.76 17.96
N ILE A 241 2.40 -5.54 17.06
CA ILE A 241 3.71 -6.17 17.13
C ILE A 241 4.75 -5.07 17.33
N GLY A 242 5.90 -5.41 17.91
CA GLY A 242 6.96 -4.43 18.12
C GLY A 242 8.36 -5.01 17.96
N PHE A 243 9.28 -4.08 17.80
CA PHE A 243 10.68 -4.30 17.43
C PHE A 243 11.60 -3.33 18.18
N SER A 244 12.87 -3.70 18.24
CA SER A 244 13.96 -2.76 18.51
C SER A 244 14.75 -2.51 17.23
N THR A 245 14.96 -1.25 16.90
CA THR A 245 15.71 -0.77 15.73
C THR A 245 16.99 -0.10 16.21
N LYS A 246 18.14 -0.67 15.81
CA LYS A 246 19.45 -0.37 16.40
C LYS A 246 20.18 0.79 15.74
N LYS A 247 19.67 1.27 14.61
CA LYS A 247 20.21 2.42 13.90
C LYS A 247 19.11 3.17 13.18
N ARG A 248 19.28 4.49 13.04
CA ARG A 248 18.43 5.32 12.18
C ARG A 248 18.44 4.77 10.75
N GLY A 249 17.25 4.65 10.15
CA GLY A 249 17.11 4.16 8.79
C GLY A 249 17.01 2.64 8.68
N GLU A 250 16.93 1.91 9.81
CA GLU A 250 16.62 0.49 9.80
C GLU A 250 15.22 0.25 9.21
N LYS A 251 15.13 -0.74 8.32
CA LYS A 251 13.91 -1.05 7.58
C LYS A 251 13.28 -2.31 8.17
N VAL A 252 11.98 -2.26 8.38
CA VAL A 252 11.12 -3.44 8.62
C VAL A 252 10.20 -3.59 7.43
N VAL A 253 10.17 -4.79 6.85
CA VAL A 253 9.35 -5.11 5.69
C VAL A 253 8.17 -5.99 6.10
N ALA A 254 6.97 -5.65 5.65
CA ALA A 254 5.77 -6.45 5.83
C ALA A 254 5.20 -6.85 4.47
N HIS A 255 5.10 -8.15 4.22
CA HIS A 255 4.38 -8.70 3.06
C HIS A 255 2.94 -8.94 3.49
N VAL A 256 1.99 -8.39 2.76
CA VAL A 256 0.56 -8.43 3.14
C VAL A 256 -0.25 -8.99 1.99
N ALA A 257 -1.21 -9.85 2.27
CA ALA A 257 -2.22 -10.27 1.31
C ALA A 257 -3.56 -10.49 2.00
N SER A 258 -4.64 -10.45 1.23
CA SER A 258 -5.95 -10.88 1.71
C SER A 258 -6.72 -11.69 0.68
N SER A 259 -7.78 -12.34 1.13
CA SER A 259 -8.68 -13.18 0.35
C SER A 259 -10.12 -13.04 0.85
N PHE A 260 -11.10 -13.16 -0.04
CA PHE A 260 -12.51 -13.27 0.36
C PHE A 260 -12.93 -14.73 0.60
N ILE A 261 -12.05 -15.69 0.34
CA ILE A 261 -12.32 -17.13 0.42
C ILE A 261 -11.92 -17.70 1.78
N GLY A 262 -10.70 -17.41 2.25
CA GLY A 262 -10.19 -17.97 3.51
C GLY A 262 -8.71 -17.71 3.76
N TYR A 263 -8.22 -18.11 4.93
CA TYR A 263 -6.80 -17.95 5.31
C TYR A 263 -5.84 -18.67 4.37
N GLU A 264 -6.14 -19.92 3.97
CA GLU A 264 -5.28 -20.67 3.05
C GLU A 264 -5.12 -19.96 1.72
N GLN A 265 -6.21 -19.39 1.19
CA GLN A 265 -6.18 -18.61 -0.04
C GLN A 265 -5.46 -17.26 0.16
N ALA A 266 -5.57 -16.62 1.33
CA ALA A 266 -4.78 -15.42 1.64
C ALA A 266 -3.26 -15.71 1.65
N TRP A 267 -2.84 -16.85 2.21
CA TRP A 267 -1.46 -17.34 2.13
C TRP A 267 -1.03 -17.66 0.70
N GLN A 268 -1.94 -18.20 -0.12
CA GLN A 268 -1.69 -18.42 -1.55
C GLN A 268 -1.49 -17.10 -2.30
N ASN A 269 -2.32 -16.08 -2.03
CA ASN A 269 -2.19 -14.75 -2.63
C ASN A 269 -0.90 -14.04 -2.21
N LEU A 270 -0.42 -14.28 -0.98
CA LEU A 270 0.84 -13.72 -0.49
C LEU A 270 2.04 -14.09 -1.38
N LYS A 271 1.97 -15.21 -2.11
CA LYS A 271 3.00 -15.63 -3.08
C LYS A 271 3.16 -14.65 -4.24
N GLU A 272 2.22 -13.73 -4.49
CA GLU A 272 2.40 -12.67 -5.48
C GLU A 272 3.59 -11.75 -5.16
N VAL A 273 3.92 -11.60 -3.87
CA VAL A 273 5.01 -10.75 -3.35
C VAL A 273 6.05 -11.51 -2.53
N ALA A 274 5.73 -12.68 -1.98
CA ALA A 274 6.66 -13.44 -1.16
C ALA A 274 7.93 -13.85 -1.94
N GLY A 275 9.10 -13.61 -1.36
CA GLY A 275 10.40 -13.89 -1.99
C GLY A 275 10.87 -12.83 -3.00
N LYS A 276 10.06 -11.79 -3.25
CA LYS A 276 10.47 -10.62 -4.05
C LYS A 276 10.87 -9.48 -3.13
N ASP A 277 11.87 -8.70 -3.55
CA ASP A 277 12.17 -7.45 -2.85
C ASP A 277 11.20 -6.32 -3.26
N PHE A 278 11.20 -5.27 -2.45
CA PHE A 278 10.33 -4.11 -2.62
C PHE A 278 10.51 -3.43 -3.99
N GLU A 279 11.75 -3.28 -4.48
CA GLU A 279 11.98 -2.57 -5.74
C GLU A 279 11.53 -3.40 -6.94
N THR A 280 11.61 -4.73 -6.86
CA THR A 280 11.10 -5.66 -7.87
C THR A 280 9.60 -5.50 -8.03
N VAL A 281 8.81 -5.59 -6.95
CA VAL A 281 7.35 -5.44 -7.01
C VAL A 281 6.96 -4.04 -7.50
N LYS A 282 7.71 -3.01 -7.09
CA LYS A 282 7.51 -1.64 -7.58
C LYS A 282 7.73 -1.50 -9.08
N GLN A 283 8.76 -2.15 -9.63
CA GLN A 283 8.99 -2.13 -11.07
C GLN A 283 7.99 -2.98 -11.85
N GLU A 284 7.57 -4.13 -11.32
CA GLU A 284 6.47 -4.92 -11.88
C GLU A 284 5.18 -4.09 -11.97
N GLY A 285 4.85 -3.35 -10.90
CA GLY A 285 3.68 -2.47 -10.89
C GLY A 285 3.82 -1.31 -11.87
N ARG A 286 5.00 -0.67 -11.94
CA ARG A 286 5.27 0.38 -12.94
C ARG A 286 5.08 -0.14 -14.37
N LYS A 287 5.62 -1.32 -14.65
CA LYS A 287 5.50 -1.99 -15.96
C LYS A 287 4.04 -2.28 -16.30
N ALA A 288 3.27 -2.86 -15.37
CA ALA A 288 1.86 -3.15 -15.56
C ALA A 288 1.04 -1.90 -15.91
N TRP A 289 1.32 -0.76 -15.26
CA TRP A 289 0.69 0.50 -15.61
C TRP A 289 1.08 1.02 -16.98
N ASN A 290 2.37 0.98 -17.34
CA ASN A 290 2.79 1.41 -18.69
C ASN A 290 2.24 0.49 -19.79
N GLU A 291 2.06 -0.80 -19.54
CA GLU A 291 1.43 -1.73 -20.49
C GLU A 291 -0.03 -1.35 -20.79
N VAL A 292 -0.78 -0.86 -19.80
CA VAL A 292 -2.19 -0.42 -19.96
C VAL A 292 -2.28 1.01 -20.47
N LEU A 293 -1.57 1.95 -19.84
CA LEU A 293 -1.63 3.37 -20.20
C LEU A 293 -0.98 3.65 -21.56
N GLY A 294 0.06 2.88 -21.92
CA GLY A 294 0.73 2.97 -23.22
C GLY A 294 -0.08 2.42 -24.39
N LYS A 295 -1.30 1.90 -24.16
CA LYS A 295 -2.23 1.57 -25.25
C LYS A 295 -2.71 2.80 -26.00
N ILE A 296 -2.62 3.98 -25.39
CA ILE A 296 -2.92 5.26 -26.03
C ILE A 296 -1.73 6.18 -25.81
N GLU A 297 -0.97 6.44 -26.89
CA GLU A 297 0.08 7.45 -26.89
C GLU A 297 -0.49 8.78 -27.36
N ILE A 298 -0.31 9.83 -26.56
CA ILE A 298 -0.69 11.20 -26.92
C ILE A 298 0.55 12.03 -27.26
N GLU A 299 0.54 12.63 -28.44
CA GLU A 299 1.57 13.56 -28.91
C GLU A 299 1.06 15.01 -28.90
N GLY A 300 1.99 15.97 -28.90
CA GLY A 300 1.65 17.38 -28.71
C GLY A 300 1.12 17.70 -27.30
N GLY A 301 0.52 18.88 -27.16
CA GLY A 301 -0.04 19.37 -25.89
C GLY A 301 0.98 19.77 -24.82
N ASN A 302 0.51 20.47 -23.80
CA ASN A 302 1.31 20.88 -22.66
C ASN A 302 1.35 19.79 -21.56
N LEU A 303 2.19 20.00 -20.54
CA LEU A 303 2.37 19.03 -19.46
C LEU A 303 1.07 18.76 -18.66
N ASP A 304 0.23 19.78 -18.49
CA ASP A 304 -1.02 19.67 -17.72
C ASP A 304 -2.08 18.85 -18.48
N GLN A 305 -2.13 18.98 -19.81
CA GLN A 305 -2.97 18.13 -20.66
C GLN A 305 -2.53 16.66 -20.56
N LYS A 306 -1.22 16.39 -20.59
CA LYS A 306 -0.70 15.01 -20.44
C LYS A 306 -1.01 14.43 -19.07
N ARG A 307 -0.82 15.22 -18.00
CA ARG A 307 -1.17 14.84 -16.63
C ARG A 307 -2.66 14.55 -16.49
N THR A 308 -3.51 15.43 -17.04
CA THR A 308 -4.97 15.27 -17.00
C THR A 308 -5.40 14.00 -17.73
N PHE A 309 -4.92 13.81 -18.96
CA PHE A 309 -5.25 12.65 -19.78
C PHE A 309 -4.85 11.32 -19.11
N TYR A 310 -3.58 11.17 -18.73
CA TYR A 310 -3.12 9.90 -18.13
C TYR A 310 -3.69 9.68 -16.73
N SER A 311 -3.97 10.73 -15.95
CA SER A 311 -4.66 10.58 -14.66
C SER A 311 -6.12 10.12 -14.83
N ALA A 312 -6.81 10.62 -15.85
CA ALA A 312 -8.16 10.16 -16.19
C ALA A 312 -8.15 8.70 -16.70
N LEU A 313 -7.20 8.34 -17.57
CA LEU A 313 -7.05 6.97 -18.08
C LEU A 313 -6.68 5.95 -16.97
N TYR A 314 -5.86 6.38 -16.00
CA TYR A 314 -5.62 5.62 -14.78
C TYR A 314 -6.94 5.37 -14.02
N ARG A 315 -7.77 6.40 -13.80
CA ARG A 315 -9.05 6.24 -13.09
C ARG A 315 -10.02 5.31 -13.82
N SER A 316 -10.05 5.32 -15.16
CA SER A 316 -10.93 4.46 -15.95
C SER A 316 -10.53 2.98 -15.97
N THR A 317 -9.37 2.62 -15.40
CA THR A 317 -8.84 1.25 -15.36
C THR A 317 -8.70 0.69 -13.94
N LEU A 318 -9.35 1.35 -12.97
CA LEU A 318 -9.46 0.84 -11.59
C LEU A 318 -10.72 -0.03 -11.39
N PHE A 319 -11.85 0.36 -11.98
CA PHE A 319 -13.15 -0.27 -11.74
C PHE A 319 -13.78 -0.80 -13.05
N PRO A 320 -14.55 -1.90 -12.99
CA PRO A 320 -14.77 -2.77 -11.83
C PRO A 320 -13.50 -3.57 -11.49
N ARG A 321 -13.32 -3.94 -10.21
CA ARG A 321 -12.10 -4.61 -9.74
C ARG A 321 -12.18 -6.10 -10.00
N LYS A 322 -11.06 -6.82 -10.15
CA LYS A 322 -11.09 -8.29 -10.08
C LYS A 322 -11.61 -8.69 -8.69
N LEU A 323 -12.59 -9.59 -8.64
CA LEU A 323 -13.05 -10.24 -7.39
C LEU A 323 -12.77 -11.75 -7.38
N TYR A 324 -12.04 -12.23 -8.39
CA TYR A 324 -11.57 -13.61 -8.46
C TYR A 324 -10.15 -13.75 -7.91
N GLU A 325 -9.78 -14.97 -7.57
CA GLU A 325 -8.50 -15.39 -7.02
C GLU A 325 -7.99 -16.61 -7.79
N LYS A 326 -6.71 -16.97 -7.57
CA LYS A 326 -6.08 -18.14 -8.20
C LYS A 326 -5.83 -19.20 -7.14
N ASP A 327 -6.38 -20.40 -7.33
CA ASP A 327 -6.11 -21.53 -6.44
C ASP A 327 -4.65 -22.02 -6.56
N ALA A 328 -4.27 -23.04 -5.79
CA ALA A 328 -2.93 -23.61 -5.80
C ALA A 328 -2.50 -24.20 -7.16
N THR A 329 -3.46 -24.55 -8.03
CA THR A 329 -3.22 -25.07 -9.39
C THR A 329 -3.23 -23.97 -10.46
N GLY A 330 -3.55 -22.73 -10.08
CA GLY A 330 -3.66 -21.59 -10.98
C GLY A 330 -5.04 -21.41 -11.61
N LYS A 331 -6.05 -22.21 -11.21
CA LYS A 331 -7.43 -22.05 -11.69
C LYS A 331 -8.09 -20.84 -11.04
N ILE A 332 -8.97 -20.20 -11.80
CA ILE A 332 -9.73 -19.04 -11.36
C ILE A 332 -10.93 -19.48 -10.54
N ILE A 333 -11.03 -18.96 -9.32
CA ILE A 333 -12.15 -19.15 -8.39
C ILE A 333 -12.54 -17.81 -7.76
N HIS A 334 -13.73 -17.69 -7.20
CA HIS A 334 -14.15 -16.49 -6.49
C HIS A 334 -15.08 -16.83 -5.33
N TYR A 335 -15.03 -16.00 -4.29
CA TYR A 335 -16.14 -15.87 -3.35
C TYR A 335 -17.27 -15.10 -4.04
N SER A 336 -18.47 -15.65 -4.08
CA SER A 336 -19.64 -14.99 -4.66
C SER A 336 -20.26 -14.02 -3.66
N PRO A 337 -20.23 -12.70 -3.90
CA PRO A 337 -20.87 -11.72 -3.03
C PRO A 337 -22.41 -11.79 -3.10
N TYR A 338 -22.97 -12.65 -3.96
CA TYR A 338 -24.42 -12.80 -4.13
C TYR A 338 -25.01 -13.95 -3.30
N ASN A 339 -24.26 -15.04 -3.10
CA ASN A 339 -24.76 -16.24 -2.43
C ASN A 339 -23.80 -16.83 -1.38
N GLY A 340 -22.61 -16.25 -1.19
CA GLY A 340 -21.65 -16.66 -0.18
C GLY A 340 -20.87 -17.94 -0.49
N GLN A 341 -21.04 -18.53 -1.67
CA GLN A 341 -20.34 -19.75 -2.08
C GLN A 341 -19.01 -19.42 -2.77
N VAL A 342 -18.08 -20.39 -2.77
CA VAL A 342 -16.86 -20.34 -3.58
C VAL A 342 -17.13 -21.07 -4.88
N LEU A 343 -17.02 -20.38 -6.01
CA LEU A 343 -17.37 -20.89 -7.34
C LEU A 343 -16.18 -20.77 -8.31
N PRO A 344 -16.07 -21.65 -9.31
CA PRO A 344 -15.10 -21.48 -10.38
C PRO A 344 -15.44 -20.29 -11.28
N GLY A 345 -14.43 -19.71 -11.91
CA GLY A 345 -14.59 -18.67 -12.92
C GLY A 345 -14.42 -17.24 -12.41
N TYR A 346 -14.52 -16.29 -13.34
CA TYR A 346 -14.27 -14.88 -13.09
C TYR A 346 -15.42 -14.20 -12.34
N MET A 347 -15.08 -13.17 -11.56
CA MET A 347 -16.00 -12.25 -10.91
C MET A 347 -15.34 -10.87 -10.83
N TYR A 348 -16.14 -9.81 -10.88
CA TYR A 348 -15.72 -8.41 -10.78
C TYR A 348 -16.65 -7.60 -9.87
#